data_AF-A0A9N9UNV5-F1
#
_entry.id   AF-A0A9N9UNV5-F1
#
_cell.length_a   1.000
_cell.length_b   1.000
_cell.length_c   1.000
_cell.angle_alpha   90.00
_cell.angle_beta   90.00
_cell.angle_gamma   90.00
#
_symmetry.space_group_name_H-M   'P 1'
#
loop_
_entity.id
_entity.type
_entity.pdbx_description
1 polymer ?
#
loop_
_entity_poly.entity_id
_entity_poly.type
_entity_poly.pdbx_seq_one_letter_code
_entity_poly.pdbx_strand_id
1 'polypeptide(L)'
;MVERKPSFLQIHKLFSQVVGNEPSIRLCLEDESEPWAHEAGVYIPSTGALFVTSNRLVGIDGQPKVTISKLNIEKEPYVREEIDCGIAMANGGVNYQDGVLFCSQGTKDTSSGLWHMETEAPYRKTLVLDSFNGRPFNSPNDVVVHSDGSIWFTDPIYGYEQGFRPRPQLPNQVYRYDPRSKAVRVMADGFGRPNGISFSPDQATVYITDTDFIHGDGSTNASRPATIYAFDVVFRGDQPFLTNRRLFAMADNGVPDGIKCDQFGNVYSGCGDGIHVWSSGGVLLGKILIPGGVANFCFARRGRILALNETRMWEISLAPHSLGSLLKL
;
A
#
# COMPACT_ATOMS: atom_id res chain seq x y z
N MET A 1 10.14 10.68 27.04
CA MET A 1 9.15 11.39 26.20
C MET A 1 7.79 10.82 26.55
N VAL A 2 6.77 11.65 26.80
CA VAL A 2 5.41 11.16 27.04
C VAL A 2 4.91 10.56 25.73
N GLU A 3 4.60 9.26 25.72
CA GLU A 3 3.99 8.60 24.56
C GLU A 3 2.67 9.32 24.25
N ARG A 4 2.60 10.00 23.10
CA ARG A 4 1.38 10.69 22.69
C ARG A 4 0.29 9.65 22.50
N LYS A 5 -0.92 9.88 22.99
CA LYS A 5 -2.04 8.98 22.74
C LYS A 5 -2.51 9.12 21.28
N PRO A 6 -2.99 8.03 20.64
CA PRO A 6 -3.66 8.14 19.36
C PRO A 6 -4.81 9.15 19.41
N SER A 7 -4.97 9.95 18.37
CA SER A 7 -5.96 11.03 18.35
C SER A 7 -6.30 11.49 16.93
N PHE A 8 -7.39 12.25 16.80
CA PHE A 8 -7.76 12.91 15.54
C PHE A 8 -7.35 14.38 15.61
N LEU A 9 -6.56 14.84 14.64
CA LEU A 9 -6.18 16.24 14.48
C LEU A 9 -6.95 16.84 13.30
N GLN A 10 -7.91 17.70 13.60
CA GLN A 10 -8.65 18.45 12.59
C GLN A 10 -7.84 19.68 12.14
N ILE A 11 -7.65 19.83 10.83
CA ILE A 11 -6.97 20.97 10.21
C ILE A 11 -7.96 21.81 9.40
N HIS A 12 -8.88 21.15 8.69
CA HIS A 12 -9.95 21.76 7.91
C HIS A 12 -11.32 21.29 8.42
N LYS A 13 -12.33 22.17 8.35
CA LYS A 13 -13.70 21.88 8.83
C LYS A 13 -14.36 20.66 8.17
N LEU A 14 -13.95 20.29 6.96
CA LEU A 14 -14.51 19.12 6.25
C LEU A 14 -14.01 17.79 6.83
N PHE A 15 -12.97 17.78 7.68
CA PHE A 15 -12.52 16.55 8.32
C PHE A 15 -13.57 15.94 9.24
N SER A 16 -14.46 16.76 9.83
CA SER A 16 -15.59 16.24 10.62
C SER A 16 -16.55 15.37 9.80
N GLN A 17 -16.64 15.59 8.48
CA GLN A 17 -17.42 14.73 7.59
C GLN A 17 -16.74 13.37 7.44
N VAL A 18 -15.40 13.34 7.36
CA VAL A 18 -14.62 12.11 7.28
C VAL A 18 -14.76 11.28 8.56
N VAL A 19 -14.53 11.89 9.73
CA VAL A 19 -14.47 11.15 11.01
C VAL A 19 -15.84 10.91 11.64
N GLY A 20 -16.84 11.73 11.36
CA GLY A 20 -18.18 11.62 11.93
C GLY A 20 -18.28 12.10 13.38
N ASN A 21 -19.36 11.72 14.07
CA ASN A 21 -19.68 12.25 15.40
C ASN A 21 -18.99 11.49 16.55
N GLU A 22 -18.70 10.20 16.36
CA GLU A 22 -18.14 9.32 17.40
C GLU A 22 -16.94 8.54 16.87
N PRO A 23 -15.89 9.21 16.34
CA PRO A 23 -14.72 8.52 15.85
C PRO A 23 -13.93 7.89 17.00
N SER A 24 -13.32 6.74 16.75
CA SER A 24 -12.51 6.03 17.75
C SER A 24 -11.28 5.39 17.15
N ILE A 25 -10.25 5.19 17.99
CA ILE A 25 -9.02 4.47 17.64
C ILE A 25 -8.80 3.43 18.73
N ARG A 26 -8.70 2.16 18.33
CA ARG A 26 -8.56 1.01 19.23
C ARG A 26 -7.35 0.18 18.81
N LEU A 27 -6.50 -0.19 19.77
CA LEU A 27 -5.47 -1.20 19.56
C LEU A 27 -6.15 -2.57 19.45
N CYS A 28 -5.95 -3.27 18.34
CA CYS A 28 -6.58 -4.57 18.10
C CYS A 28 -5.66 -5.73 18.45
N LEU A 29 -4.40 -5.64 18.01
CA LEU A 29 -3.41 -6.68 18.23
C LEU A 29 -2.02 -6.03 18.33
N GLU A 30 -1.21 -6.57 19.23
CA GLU A 30 0.18 -6.15 19.44
C GLU A 30 1.04 -7.39 19.65
N ASP A 31 2.19 -7.41 18.99
CA ASP A 31 3.27 -8.36 19.19
C ASP A 31 4.58 -7.60 19.06
N GLU A 32 5.18 -7.23 20.20
CA GLU A 32 6.41 -6.44 20.24
C GLU A 32 7.65 -7.22 19.78
N SER A 33 7.55 -8.55 19.60
CA SER A 33 8.70 -9.38 19.22
C SER A 33 9.10 -9.22 17.76
N GLU A 34 8.17 -8.79 16.90
CA GLU A 34 8.42 -8.63 15.46
C GLU A 34 7.49 -7.60 14.81
N PRO A 35 7.96 -6.85 13.79
CA PRO A 35 7.16 -5.90 13.02
C PRO A 35 6.23 -6.59 12.01
N TRP A 36 5.22 -7.32 12.48
CA TRP A 36 4.34 -8.14 11.64
C TRP A 36 3.28 -7.37 10.85
N ALA A 37 2.95 -6.14 11.25
CA ALA A 37 1.94 -5.28 10.67
C ALA A 37 2.57 -4.10 9.94
N HIS A 38 3.09 -4.33 8.73
CA HIS A 38 3.78 -3.31 7.96
C HIS A 38 3.04 -2.93 6.68
N GLU A 39 2.78 -3.91 5.81
CA GLU A 39 2.37 -3.69 4.41
C GLU A 39 1.17 -4.55 3.99
N ALA A 40 0.67 -4.35 2.77
CA ALA A 40 -0.40 -5.14 2.13
C ALA A 40 -1.65 -5.40 2.99
N GLY A 41 -2.17 -4.40 3.69
CA GLY A 41 -3.50 -4.52 4.28
C GLY A 41 -4.54 -4.87 3.20
N VAL A 42 -4.90 -6.15 3.07
CA VAL A 42 -5.83 -6.64 2.06
C VAL A 42 -7.00 -7.32 2.75
N TYR A 43 -8.12 -6.61 2.81
CA TYR A 43 -9.37 -7.12 3.37
C TYR A 43 -10.21 -7.82 2.30
N ILE A 44 -10.71 -9.02 2.61
CA ILE A 44 -11.59 -9.84 1.79
C ILE A 44 -13.00 -9.81 2.42
N PRO A 45 -13.93 -8.97 1.92
CA PRO A 45 -15.22 -8.74 2.57
C PRO A 45 -16.11 -9.99 2.68
N SER A 46 -16.01 -10.92 1.74
CA SER A 46 -16.85 -12.13 1.71
C SER A 46 -16.57 -13.07 2.87
N THR A 47 -15.33 -13.13 3.37
CA THR A 47 -14.90 -14.04 4.44
C THR A 47 -14.56 -13.31 5.74
N GLY A 48 -14.36 -11.99 5.69
CA GLY A 48 -13.83 -11.21 6.80
C GLY A 48 -12.33 -11.38 7.00
N ALA A 49 -11.62 -12.01 6.06
CA ALA A 49 -10.19 -12.21 6.14
C ALA A 49 -9.44 -10.90 5.88
N LEU A 50 -8.39 -10.65 6.65
CA LEU A 50 -7.38 -9.63 6.40
C LEU A 50 -6.05 -10.33 6.18
N PHE A 51 -5.37 -10.02 5.07
CA PHE A 51 -3.98 -10.39 4.84
C PHE A 51 -3.08 -9.18 5.12
N VAL A 52 -1.90 -9.44 5.67
CA VAL A 52 -0.90 -8.44 6.04
C VAL A 52 0.50 -9.00 5.79
N THR A 53 1.44 -8.17 5.38
CA THR A 53 2.86 -8.53 5.31
C THR A 53 3.66 -7.84 6.41
N SER A 54 4.63 -8.57 6.99
CA SER A 54 5.57 -8.00 7.95
C SER A 54 6.55 -7.03 7.29
N ASN A 55 7.23 -6.24 8.11
CA ASN A 55 8.48 -5.60 7.69
C ASN A 55 9.56 -6.68 7.54
N ARG A 56 10.75 -6.30 7.07
CA ARG A 56 11.88 -7.22 6.91
C ARG A 56 12.29 -7.81 8.26
N LEU A 57 12.17 -9.12 8.36
CA LEU A 57 12.66 -9.95 9.45
C LEU A 57 13.96 -10.64 9.04
N VAL A 58 14.58 -11.33 10.00
CA VAL A 58 15.74 -12.19 9.77
C VAL A 58 15.31 -13.64 9.99
N GLY A 59 15.54 -14.48 8.98
CA GLY A 59 15.32 -15.92 9.05
C GLY A 59 16.31 -16.62 9.97
N ILE A 60 16.03 -17.88 10.30
CA ILE A 60 16.92 -18.72 11.13
C ILE A 60 18.28 -18.94 10.45
N ASP A 61 18.31 -18.91 9.12
CA ASP A 61 19.50 -18.97 8.28
C ASP A 61 20.24 -17.62 8.16
N GLY A 62 19.77 -16.59 8.85
CA GLY A 62 20.31 -15.24 8.81
C GLY A 62 19.93 -14.43 7.56
N GLN A 63 19.11 -14.99 6.66
CA GLN A 63 18.70 -14.28 5.45
C GLN A 63 17.49 -13.38 5.70
N PRO A 64 17.37 -12.24 4.98
CA PRO A 64 16.15 -11.44 4.99
C PRO A 64 14.92 -12.26 4.61
N LYS A 65 13.85 -12.11 5.40
CA LYS A 65 12.53 -12.67 5.09
C LYS A 65 11.42 -11.67 5.39
N VAL A 66 10.24 -11.93 4.84
CA VAL A 66 8.97 -11.30 5.23
C VAL A 66 7.96 -12.43 5.43
N THR A 67 7.03 -12.25 6.37
CA THR A 67 5.92 -13.19 6.59
C THR A 67 4.63 -12.61 6.03
N ILE A 68 3.75 -13.50 5.56
CA ILE A 68 2.36 -13.17 5.24
C ILE A 68 1.52 -13.68 6.39
N SER A 69 0.64 -12.85 6.93
CA SER A 69 -0.30 -13.23 8.00
C SER A 69 -1.73 -13.09 7.54
N LYS A 70 -2.61 -13.99 8.02
CA LYS A 70 -4.07 -13.91 7.89
C LYS A 70 -4.71 -13.71 9.26
N LEU A 71 -5.71 -12.86 9.31
CA LEU A 71 -6.58 -12.63 10.46
C LEU A 71 -8.05 -12.69 10.00
N ASN A 72 -8.98 -13.01 10.91
CA ASN A 72 -10.40 -12.77 10.68
C ASN A 72 -10.87 -11.59 11.52
N ILE A 73 -11.18 -10.46 10.88
CA ILE A 73 -11.48 -9.20 11.57
C ILE A 73 -12.96 -9.04 11.91
N GLU A 74 -13.76 -10.07 11.65
CA GLU A 74 -15.18 -10.15 12.01
C GLU A 74 -15.41 -11.06 13.23
N LYS A 75 -14.34 -11.66 13.78
CA LYS A 75 -14.38 -12.57 14.93
C LYS A 75 -13.36 -12.13 15.99
N GLU A 76 -13.85 -11.73 17.15
CA GLU A 76 -13.00 -11.40 18.30
C GLU A 76 -12.78 -12.65 19.19
N PRO A 77 -11.59 -12.83 19.78
CA PRO A 77 -10.38 -12.01 19.60
C PRO A 77 -9.77 -12.20 18.20
N TYR A 78 -9.12 -11.16 17.67
CA TYR A 78 -8.34 -11.29 16.43
C TYR A 78 -7.16 -12.23 16.64
N VAL A 79 -7.13 -13.31 15.86
CA VAL A 79 -6.04 -14.30 15.87
C VAL A 79 -5.25 -14.18 14.58
N ARG A 80 -3.93 -14.07 14.71
CA ARG A 80 -2.97 -14.03 13.61
C ARG A 80 -2.47 -15.43 13.28
N GLU A 81 -2.63 -15.83 12.02
CA GLU A 81 -2.08 -17.05 11.43
C GLU A 81 -0.99 -16.66 10.42
N GLU A 82 0.24 -17.11 10.62
CA GLU A 82 1.29 -16.98 9.60
C GLU A 82 1.06 -17.99 8.48
N ILE A 83 1.12 -17.52 7.24
CA ILE A 83 0.93 -18.31 6.03
C ILE A 83 2.29 -18.55 5.36
N ASP A 84 2.63 -19.83 5.20
CA ASP A 84 3.70 -20.23 4.31
C ASP A 84 3.15 -20.62 2.93
N CYS A 85 3.21 -19.67 1.99
CA CYS A 85 2.97 -19.92 0.57
C CYS A 85 4.28 -19.83 -0.25
N GLY A 86 5.41 -19.48 0.39
CA GLY A 86 6.71 -19.25 -0.24
C GLY A 86 6.80 -18.07 -1.22
N ILE A 87 5.89 -17.09 -1.20
CA ILE A 87 6.11 -15.84 -1.94
C ILE A 87 7.27 -15.10 -1.27
N ALA A 88 8.37 -14.91 -2.00
CA ALA A 88 9.57 -14.30 -1.45
C ALA A 88 9.38 -12.79 -1.26
N MET A 89 9.73 -12.28 -0.07
CA MET A 89 9.73 -10.83 0.24
C MET A 89 8.44 -10.13 -0.25
N ALA A 90 7.29 -10.69 0.12
CA ALA A 90 6.00 -10.09 -0.19
C ALA A 90 5.94 -8.68 0.43
N ASN A 91 5.48 -7.69 -0.33
CA ASN A 91 5.28 -6.32 0.13
C ASN A 91 3.80 -5.97 -0.04
N GLY A 92 3.47 -4.90 -0.76
CA GLY A 92 2.10 -4.47 -1.04
C GLY A 92 1.25 -5.52 -1.77
N GLY A 93 -0.07 -5.36 -1.68
CA GLY A 93 -1.01 -6.31 -2.22
C GLY A 93 -2.42 -5.75 -2.38
N VAL A 94 -3.23 -6.46 -3.16
CA VAL A 94 -4.63 -6.08 -3.44
C VAL A 94 -5.49 -7.33 -3.61
N ASN A 95 -6.76 -7.25 -3.22
CA ASN A 95 -7.73 -8.30 -3.51
C ASN A 95 -7.91 -8.43 -5.03
N TYR A 96 -7.76 -9.64 -5.57
CA TYR A 96 -7.78 -9.88 -7.01
C TYR A 96 -8.35 -11.26 -7.32
N GLN A 97 -9.41 -11.29 -8.14
CA GLN A 97 -10.14 -12.50 -8.46
C GLN A 97 -10.63 -13.22 -7.19
N ASP A 98 -10.23 -14.47 -7.00
CA ASP A 98 -10.51 -15.33 -5.85
C ASP A 98 -9.40 -15.30 -4.79
N GLY A 99 -8.45 -14.37 -4.88
CA GLY A 99 -7.23 -14.35 -4.09
C GLY A 99 -6.71 -12.96 -3.73
N VAL A 100 -5.44 -12.95 -3.35
CA VAL A 100 -4.64 -11.74 -3.14
C VAL A 100 -3.55 -11.69 -4.20
N LEU A 101 -3.40 -10.57 -4.87
CA LEU A 101 -2.27 -10.27 -5.73
C LEU A 101 -1.23 -9.51 -4.92
N PHE A 102 -0.07 -10.13 -4.70
CA PHE A 102 1.06 -9.53 -3.99
C PHE A 102 2.12 -9.03 -4.96
N CYS A 103 2.70 -7.90 -4.62
CA CYS A 103 4.05 -7.53 -5.02
C CYS A 103 5.05 -8.41 -4.28
N SER A 104 5.89 -9.13 -5.02
CA SER A 104 7.06 -9.83 -4.49
C SER A 104 8.30 -9.04 -4.85
N GLN A 105 9.07 -8.64 -3.84
CA GLN A 105 10.33 -7.95 -4.06
C GLN A 105 11.45 -8.89 -4.50
N GLY A 106 11.27 -10.20 -4.38
CA GLY A 106 12.25 -11.23 -4.74
C GLY A 106 13.48 -11.25 -3.84
N THR A 107 14.49 -12.02 -4.23
CA THR A 107 15.80 -12.09 -3.55
C THR A 107 16.93 -12.04 -4.58
N LYS A 108 18.17 -12.35 -4.19
CA LYS A 108 19.28 -12.53 -5.14
C LYS A 108 19.07 -13.74 -6.06
N ASP A 109 18.35 -14.75 -5.58
CA ASP A 109 18.17 -16.04 -6.26
C ASP A 109 16.75 -16.26 -6.78
N THR A 110 15.80 -15.41 -6.38
CA THR A 110 14.39 -15.49 -6.80
C THR A 110 13.97 -14.22 -7.52
N SER A 111 13.13 -14.37 -8.54
CA SER A 111 12.58 -13.24 -9.29
C SER A 111 11.65 -12.40 -8.43
N SER A 112 11.76 -11.09 -8.56
CA SER A 112 10.71 -10.15 -8.18
C SER A 112 9.53 -10.23 -9.15
N GLY A 113 8.38 -9.68 -8.78
CA GLY A 113 7.21 -9.65 -9.67
C GLY A 113 5.88 -9.57 -8.94
N LEU A 114 4.85 -10.05 -9.62
CA LEU A 114 3.49 -10.14 -9.12
C LEU A 114 3.10 -11.61 -8.98
N TRP A 115 2.53 -11.96 -7.83
CA TRP A 115 2.07 -13.31 -7.52
C TRP A 115 0.63 -13.27 -7.04
N HIS A 116 -0.21 -14.12 -7.59
CA HIS A 116 -1.55 -14.36 -7.05
C HIS A 116 -1.48 -15.51 -6.05
N MET A 117 -2.21 -15.40 -4.94
CA MET A 117 -2.33 -16.40 -3.88
C MET A 117 -3.82 -16.62 -3.54
N GLU A 118 -4.25 -17.87 -3.49
CA GLU A 118 -5.59 -18.26 -2.99
C GLU A 118 -5.78 -17.82 -1.52
N THR A 119 -7.01 -17.46 -1.12
CA THR A 119 -7.27 -16.97 0.25
C THR A 119 -7.40 -18.07 1.31
N GLU A 120 -7.47 -19.34 0.90
CA GLU A 120 -7.68 -20.48 1.79
C GLU A 120 -6.60 -21.54 1.58
N ALA A 121 -6.35 -22.35 2.61
CA ALA A 121 -5.39 -23.45 2.53
C ALA A 121 -5.74 -24.38 1.34
N PRO A 122 -4.75 -24.81 0.53
CA PRO A 122 -3.31 -24.77 0.83
C PRO A 122 -2.58 -23.51 0.33
N TYR A 123 -3.27 -22.38 0.12
CA TYR A 123 -2.68 -21.10 -0.27
C TYR A 123 -1.83 -21.19 -1.54
N ARG A 124 -2.35 -21.85 -2.59
CA ARG A 124 -1.59 -22.02 -3.83
C ARG A 124 -1.27 -20.64 -4.41
N LYS A 125 -0.04 -20.50 -4.90
CA LYS A 125 0.42 -19.29 -5.58
C LYS A 125 0.66 -19.54 -7.08
N THR A 126 0.44 -18.50 -7.87
CA THR A 126 0.72 -18.50 -9.32
C THR A 126 1.50 -17.24 -9.68
N LEU A 127 2.59 -17.40 -10.44
CA LEU A 127 3.32 -16.27 -10.98
C LEU A 127 2.46 -15.54 -12.03
N VAL A 128 2.30 -14.23 -11.88
CA VAL A 128 1.52 -13.40 -12.79
C VAL A 128 2.42 -12.65 -13.79
N LEU A 129 3.52 -12.07 -13.31
CA LEU A 129 4.48 -11.31 -14.12
C LEU A 129 5.79 -11.08 -13.34
N ASP A 130 6.97 -11.24 -13.94
CA ASP A 130 8.27 -11.07 -13.26
C ASP A 130 9.27 -10.14 -13.99
N SER A 131 8.97 -9.73 -15.22
CA SER A 131 9.91 -9.00 -16.05
C SER A 131 9.24 -8.09 -17.08
N PHE A 132 10.03 -7.13 -17.58
CA PHE A 132 9.66 -6.25 -18.68
C PHE A 132 10.78 -6.22 -19.73
N ASN A 133 10.45 -6.59 -20.97
CA ASN A 133 11.40 -6.74 -22.07
C ASN A 133 12.61 -7.63 -21.69
N GLY A 134 12.35 -8.74 -20.99
CA GLY A 134 13.38 -9.68 -20.53
C GLY A 134 14.26 -9.20 -19.37
N ARG A 135 14.02 -7.98 -18.85
CA ARG A 135 14.70 -7.47 -17.66
C ARG A 135 13.82 -7.71 -16.42
N PRO A 136 14.35 -8.29 -15.33
CA PRO A 136 13.60 -8.46 -14.10
C PRO A 136 13.14 -7.11 -13.55
N PHE A 137 11.96 -7.07 -12.93
CA PHE A 137 11.56 -5.91 -12.13
C PHE A 137 12.56 -5.65 -11.00
N ASN A 138 12.63 -4.42 -10.52
CA ASN A 138 13.54 -4.03 -9.45
C ASN A 138 13.14 -4.73 -8.15
N SER A 139 12.03 -4.27 -7.57
CA SER A 139 11.39 -4.77 -6.36
C SER A 139 10.00 -4.12 -6.27
N PRO A 140 8.98 -4.67 -6.99
CA PRO A 140 7.63 -4.15 -6.97
C PRO A 140 7.16 -3.88 -5.55
N ASN A 141 6.56 -2.72 -5.31
CA ASN A 141 6.28 -2.26 -3.96
C ASN A 141 4.78 -2.29 -3.66
N ASP A 142 3.96 -1.56 -4.42
CA ASP A 142 2.51 -1.51 -4.20
C ASP A 142 1.74 -1.70 -5.52
N VAL A 143 0.51 -2.22 -5.43
CA VAL A 143 -0.29 -2.65 -6.58
C VAL A 143 -1.77 -2.30 -6.43
N VAL A 144 -2.41 -1.95 -7.55
CA VAL A 144 -3.85 -1.71 -7.64
C VAL A 144 -4.42 -2.32 -8.92
N VAL A 145 -5.67 -2.77 -8.87
CA VAL A 145 -6.40 -3.31 -10.03
C VAL A 145 -7.41 -2.28 -10.49
N HIS A 146 -7.30 -1.87 -11.75
CA HIS A 146 -8.23 -0.95 -12.39
C HIS A 146 -9.53 -1.68 -12.79
N SER A 147 -10.64 -0.95 -12.98
CA SER A 147 -11.95 -1.56 -13.25
C SER A 147 -12.02 -2.35 -14.57
N ASP A 148 -11.14 -2.04 -15.53
CA ASP A 148 -10.96 -2.76 -16.79
C ASP A 148 -10.22 -4.10 -16.63
N GLY A 149 -9.81 -4.45 -15.40
CA GLY A 149 -9.06 -5.65 -15.05
C GLY A 149 -7.55 -5.52 -15.24
N SER A 150 -7.04 -4.36 -15.67
CA SER A 150 -5.59 -4.14 -15.74
C SER A 150 -4.97 -3.92 -14.37
N ILE A 151 -3.74 -4.41 -14.21
CA ILE A 151 -2.97 -4.36 -12.98
C ILE A 151 -1.94 -3.24 -13.11
N TRP A 152 -1.89 -2.35 -12.12
CA TRP A 152 -0.95 -1.24 -12.07
C TRP A 152 -0.10 -1.32 -10.81
N PHE A 153 1.21 -1.15 -10.95
CA PHE A 153 2.13 -1.32 -9.83
C PHE A 153 3.34 -0.40 -9.95
N THR A 154 3.95 -0.13 -8.80
CA THR A 154 5.18 0.66 -8.67
C THR A 154 6.39 -0.26 -8.55
N ASP A 155 7.51 0.12 -9.15
CA ASP A 155 8.75 -0.68 -9.15
C ASP A 155 9.97 0.13 -8.67
N PRO A 156 10.04 0.48 -7.38
CA PRO A 156 11.20 1.14 -6.79
C PRO A 156 12.36 0.15 -6.59
N ILE A 157 13.52 0.67 -6.18
CA ILE A 157 14.75 -0.12 -5.96
C ILE A 157 15.04 -0.46 -4.49
N TYR A 158 14.03 -0.45 -3.62
CA TYR A 158 14.21 -0.71 -2.18
C TYR A 158 14.96 -2.01 -1.89
N GLY A 159 14.62 -3.10 -2.57
CA GLY A 159 15.30 -4.37 -2.31
C GLY A 159 16.80 -4.35 -2.61
N TYR A 160 17.24 -3.50 -3.56
CA TYR A 160 18.66 -3.32 -3.85
C TYR A 160 19.34 -2.47 -2.77
N GLU A 161 18.73 -1.36 -2.37
CA GLU A 161 19.24 -0.50 -1.28
C GLU A 161 19.33 -1.25 0.05
N GLN A 162 18.40 -2.17 0.27
CA GLN A 162 18.33 -3.04 1.44
C GLN A 162 19.24 -4.28 1.33
N GLY A 163 19.94 -4.45 0.20
CA GLY A 163 21.00 -5.45 0.03
C GLY A 163 20.56 -6.88 -0.30
N PHE A 164 19.25 -7.14 -0.44
CA PHE A 164 18.73 -8.49 -0.74
C PHE A 164 18.33 -8.69 -2.20
N ARG A 165 18.42 -7.65 -3.05
CA ARG A 165 18.27 -7.74 -4.51
C ARG A 165 19.55 -7.40 -5.26
N PRO A 166 19.73 -7.94 -6.48
CA PRO A 166 20.82 -7.54 -7.37
C PRO A 166 20.63 -6.09 -7.83
N ARG A 167 21.67 -5.56 -8.51
CA ARG A 167 21.61 -4.21 -9.08
C ARG A 167 20.43 -4.10 -10.09
N PRO A 168 19.57 -3.07 -9.96
CA PRO A 168 18.47 -2.78 -10.88
C PRO A 168 18.88 -2.72 -12.35
N GLN A 169 18.01 -3.23 -13.24
CA GLN A 169 18.16 -3.14 -14.70
C GLN A 169 17.05 -2.29 -15.35
N LEU A 170 16.08 -1.84 -14.54
CA LEU A 170 14.98 -0.96 -14.94
C LEU A 170 15.02 0.33 -14.11
N PRO A 171 14.56 1.47 -14.66
CA PRO A 171 14.38 2.69 -13.87
C PRO A 171 13.24 2.54 -12.86
N ASN A 172 13.21 3.43 -11.87
CA ASN A 172 12.07 3.58 -10.94
C ASN A 172 10.84 4.09 -11.72
N GLN A 173 9.87 3.20 -11.97
CA GLN A 173 8.74 3.48 -12.86
C GLN A 173 7.43 2.87 -12.36
N VAL A 174 6.33 3.31 -12.96
CA VAL A 174 5.00 2.73 -12.78
C VAL A 174 4.61 1.96 -14.02
N TYR A 175 4.14 0.74 -13.84
CA TYR A 175 3.81 -0.18 -14.91
C TYR A 175 2.32 -0.50 -14.91
N ARG A 176 1.81 -0.80 -16.10
CA ARG A 176 0.49 -1.41 -16.31
C ARG A 176 0.68 -2.75 -17.02
N TYR A 177 0.01 -3.77 -16.51
CA TYR A 177 -0.12 -5.08 -17.13
C TYR A 177 -1.59 -5.36 -17.45
N ASP A 178 -1.89 -5.79 -18.68
CA ASP A 178 -3.20 -6.28 -19.07
C ASP A 178 -3.19 -7.81 -19.16
N PRO A 179 -3.86 -8.52 -18.22
CA PRO A 179 -3.88 -9.97 -18.20
C PRO A 179 -4.48 -10.62 -19.44
N ARG A 180 -5.32 -9.91 -20.22
CA ARG A 180 -5.99 -10.42 -21.41
C ARG A 180 -5.06 -10.46 -22.62
N SER A 181 -4.42 -9.33 -22.92
CA SER A 181 -3.50 -9.19 -24.04
C SER A 181 -2.06 -9.61 -23.71
N LYS A 182 -1.75 -9.79 -22.41
CA LYS A 182 -0.40 -9.96 -21.87
C LYS A 182 0.52 -8.76 -22.09
N ALA A 183 -0.03 -7.61 -22.49
CA ALA A 183 0.75 -6.41 -22.73
C ALA A 183 1.20 -5.79 -21.40
N VAL A 184 2.49 -5.46 -21.32
CA VAL A 184 3.10 -4.68 -20.23
C VAL A 184 3.56 -3.35 -20.80
N ARG A 185 3.29 -2.25 -20.09
CA ARG A 185 3.72 -0.92 -20.50
C ARG A 185 4.12 -0.06 -19.30
N VAL A 186 5.17 0.74 -19.49
CA VAL A 186 5.52 1.84 -18.59
C VAL A 186 4.49 2.96 -18.73
N MET A 187 3.87 3.35 -17.63
CA MET A 187 2.80 4.35 -17.60
C MET A 187 3.29 5.72 -17.11
N ALA A 188 4.27 5.74 -16.22
CA ALA A 188 4.91 6.98 -15.76
C ALA A 188 6.34 6.72 -15.29
N ASP A 189 7.15 7.78 -15.35
CA ASP A 189 8.53 7.84 -14.92
C ASP A 189 8.83 9.16 -14.17
N GLY A 190 10.11 9.40 -13.88
CA GLY A 190 10.56 10.63 -13.20
C GLY A 190 10.29 10.65 -11.70
N PHE A 191 10.14 9.47 -11.08
CA PHE A 191 10.05 9.29 -9.64
C PHE A 191 11.42 8.99 -9.04
N GLY A 192 11.61 9.39 -7.78
CA GLY A 192 12.73 8.92 -6.97
C GLY A 192 12.48 7.47 -6.53
N ARG A 193 11.46 7.23 -5.71
CA ARG A 193 11.00 5.92 -5.25
C ARG A 193 9.47 5.89 -5.34
N PRO A 194 8.89 5.45 -6.47
CA PRO A 194 7.44 5.30 -6.56
C PRO A 194 7.02 4.20 -5.58
N ASN A 195 6.07 4.50 -4.70
CA ASN A 195 5.68 3.59 -3.62
C ASN A 195 4.17 3.28 -3.73
N GLY A 196 3.30 3.91 -2.95
CA GLY A 196 1.87 3.67 -3.00
C GLY A 196 1.23 4.11 -4.32
N ILE A 197 0.20 3.39 -4.76
CA ILE A 197 -0.62 3.71 -5.92
C ILE A 197 -2.12 3.53 -5.64
N SER A 198 -2.94 4.52 -6.03
CA SER A 198 -4.40 4.44 -5.90
C SER A 198 -5.11 5.27 -6.96
N PHE A 199 -6.26 4.82 -7.43
CA PHE A 199 -7.11 5.58 -8.34
C PHE A 199 -8.14 6.41 -7.56
N SER A 200 -8.59 7.51 -8.14
CA SER A 200 -9.83 8.19 -7.73
C SER A 200 -11.04 7.26 -7.89
N PRO A 201 -12.19 7.56 -7.25
CA PRO A 201 -13.37 6.69 -7.31
C PRO A 201 -13.90 6.47 -8.73
N ASP A 202 -13.82 7.50 -9.57
CA ASP A 202 -14.16 7.46 -10.99
C ASP A 202 -13.04 6.93 -11.90
N GLN A 203 -11.86 6.63 -11.32
CA GLN A 203 -10.64 6.18 -11.98
C GLN A 203 -10.10 7.13 -13.07
N ALA A 204 -10.55 8.39 -13.09
CA ALA A 204 -10.06 9.41 -14.00
C ALA A 204 -8.73 10.03 -13.54
N THR A 205 -8.36 9.85 -12.28
CA THR A 205 -7.08 10.28 -11.70
C THR A 205 -6.37 9.09 -11.06
N VAL A 206 -5.05 8.99 -11.25
CA VAL A 206 -4.20 8.09 -10.46
C VAL A 206 -3.27 8.91 -9.57
N TYR A 207 -3.16 8.51 -8.31
CA TYR A 207 -2.26 9.05 -7.30
C TYR A 207 -1.11 8.06 -7.09
N ILE A 208 0.11 8.56 -7.12
CA ILE A 208 1.33 7.78 -6.90
C ILE A 208 2.20 8.53 -5.89
N THR A 209 2.64 7.85 -4.84
CA THR A 209 3.51 8.45 -3.84
C THR A 209 4.98 8.31 -4.25
N ASP A 210 5.78 9.33 -3.91
CA ASP A 210 7.23 9.36 -4.10
C ASP A 210 7.89 9.64 -2.75
N THR A 211 8.62 8.64 -2.27
CA THR A 211 9.12 8.51 -0.90
C THR A 211 10.63 8.66 -0.81
N ASP A 212 11.27 9.17 -1.85
CA ASP A 212 12.72 9.27 -2.01
C ASP A 212 13.43 10.22 -1.01
N PHE A 213 12.68 10.90 -0.15
CA PHE A 213 13.19 11.49 1.08
C PHE A 213 13.89 10.46 1.99
N ILE A 214 13.40 9.22 2.05
CA ILE A 214 13.99 8.11 2.81
C ILE A 214 14.37 6.96 1.86
N HIS A 215 15.63 6.54 1.93
CA HIS A 215 16.15 5.44 1.12
C HIS A 215 16.09 4.11 1.88
N GLY A 216 16.16 3.00 1.15
CA GLY A 216 16.08 1.65 1.74
C GLY A 216 17.19 1.31 2.74
N ASP A 217 18.30 2.04 2.72
CA ASP A 217 19.40 1.93 3.70
C ASP A 217 19.17 2.73 4.99
N GLY A 218 18.04 3.45 5.08
CA GLY A 218 17.66 4.29 6.23
C GLY A 218 18.23 5.72 6.17
N SER A 219 19.02 6.06 5.15
CA SER A 219 19.47 7.45 4.95
C SER A 219 18.31 8.35 4.54
N THR A 220 18.38 9.62 4.93
CA THR A 220 17.37 10.62 4.58
C THR A 220 17.98 11.81 3.85
N ASN A 221 17.20 12.42 2.95
CA ASN A 221 17.57 13.63 2.24
C ASN A 221 16.37 14.58 2.13
N ALA A 222 16.39 15.65 2.93
CA ALA A 222 15.32 16.65 2.99
C ALA A 222 15.07 17.41 1.68
N SER A 223 15.97 17.33 0.69
CA SER A 223 15.78 17.92 -0.64
C SER A 223 15.07 16.98 -1.63
N ARG A 224 14.73 15.75 -1.22
CA ARG A 224 14.10 14.73 -2.06
C ARG A 224 12.60 14.57 -1.74
N PRO A 225 11.82 14.01 -2.68
CA PRO A 225 10.38 13.87 -2.55
C PRO A 225 9.89 13.16 -1.27
N ALA A 226 8.94 13.79 -0.58
CA ALA A 226 8.01 13.18 0.38
C ALA A 226 6.58 13.51 -0.06
N THR A 227 6.26 13.20 -1.32
CA THR A 227 5.18 13.83 -2.07
C THR A 227 4.27 12.83 -2.76
N ILE A 228 3.00 13.18 -2.89
CA ILE A 228 2.02 12.49 -3.71
C ILE A 228 1.90 13.25 -5.05
N TYR A 229 2.00 12.54 -6.16
CA TYR A 229 1.74 13.07 -7.49
C TYR A 229 0.41 12.54 -8.02
N ALA A 230 -0.32 13.39 -8.75
CA ALA A 230 -1.53 13.01 -9.47
C ALA A 230 -1.31 13.08 -10.98
N PHE A 231 -2.02 12.23 -11.72
CA PHE A 231 -2.05 12.19 -13.18
C PHE A 231 -3.48 12.00 -13.66
N ASP A 232 -3.83 12.66 -14.77
CA ASP A 232 -5.10 12.40 -15.44
C ASP A 232 -4.96 11.15 -16.32
N VAL A 233 -5.94 10.25 -16.22
CA VAL A 233 -6.08 9.07 -17.07
C VAL A 233 -6.89 9.47 -18.29
N VAL A 234 -6.23 9.58 -19.44
CA VAL A 234 -6.87 9.91 -20.72
C VAL A 234 -6.70 8.76 -21.70
N PHE A 235 -7.60 8.64 -22.66
CA PHE A 235 -7.50 7.59 -23.70
C PHE A 235 -6.95 8.18 -25.01
N ARG A 236 -6.14 7.39 -25.71
CA ARG A 236 -5.75 7.61 -27.11
C ARG A 236 -6.02 6.32 -27.85
N GLY A 237 -7.06 6.31 -28.67
CA GLY A 237 -7.65 5.05 -29.14
C GLY A 237 -8.23 4.28 -27.95
N ASP A 238 -7.93 2.99 -27.88
CA ASP A 238 -8.34 2.09 -26.79
C ASP A 238 -7.30 1.99 -25.65
N GLN A 239 -6.20 2.75 -25.72
CA GLN A 239 -5.11 2.69 -24.76
C GLN A 239 -5.17 3.85 -23.75
N PRO A 240 -4.98 3.59 -22.43
CA PRO A 240 -4.90 4.63 -21.42
C PRO A 240 -3.55 5.36 -21.48
N PHE A 241 -3.49 6.61 -21.07
CA PHE A 241 -2.27 7.41 -20.95
C PHE A 241 -2.36 8.24 -19.68
N LEU A 242 -1.23 8.38 -18.99
CA LEU A 242 -1.10 9.32 -17.89
C LEU A 242 -0.63 10.66 -18.45
N THR A 243 -1.36 11.73 -18.13
CA THR A 243 -1.02 13.09 -18.55
C THR A 243 -1.11 14.04 -17.34
N ASN A 244 -0.66 15.28 -17.51
CA ASN A 244 -0.78 16.33 -16.49
C ASN A 244 -0.23 15.92 -15.11
N ARG A 245 1.00 15.36 -15.08
CA ARG A 245 1.72 15.10 -13.83
C ARG A 245 1.75 16.39 -13.02
N ARG A 246 1.22 16.32 -11.80
CA ARG A 246 1.16 17.46 -10.89
C ARG A 246 1.45 17.03 -9.47
N LEU A 247 2.10 17.90 -8.70
CA LEU A 247 2.17 17.77 -7.26
C LEU A 247 0.74 17.82 -6.72
N PHE A 248 0.34 16.80 -5.98
CA PHE A 248 -0.97 16.76 -5.32
C PHE A 248 -0.84 17.20 -3.86
N ALA A 249 0.07 16.57 -3.13
CA ALA A 249 0.31 16.86 -1.72
C ALA A 249 1.76 16.54 -1.32
N MET A 250 2.21 17.08 -0.19
CA MET A 250 3.46 16.72 0.47
C MET A 250 3.14 16.34 1.91
N ALA A 251 3.69 15.22 2.38
CA ALA A 251 3.61 14.87 3.80
C ALA A 251 4.50 15.82 4.60
N ASP A 252 3.97 16.38 5.69
CA ASP A 252 4.74 17.23 6.60
C ASP A 252 5.53 16.42 7.65
N ASN A 253 5.27 15.11 7.75
CA ASN A 253 5.95 14.20 8.66
C ASN A 253 6.22 12.85 7.98
N GLY A 254 7.50 12.46 7.91
CA GLY A 254 7.94 11.25 7.23
C GLY A 254 7.71 11.33 5.71
N VAL A 255 7.22 10.24 5.13
CA VAL A 255 6.87 10.14 3.71
C VAL A 255 5.46 9.57 3.55
N PRO A 256 4.74 9.93 2.48
CA PRO A 256 3.47 9.29 2.17
C PRO A 256 3.74 7.91 1.58
N ASP A 257 3.53 6.86 2.36
CA ASP A 257 3.84 5.48 1.99
C ASP A 257 2.65 4.81 1.28
N GLY A 258 1.94 3.88 1.92
CA GLY A 258 0.71 3.29 1.39
C GLY A 258 -0.41 4.32 1.27
N ILE A 259 -1.09 4.34 0.11
CA ILE A 259 -2.12 5.32 -0.24
C ILE A 259 -3.46 4.64 -0.60
N LYS A 260 -4.58 5.25 -0.22
CA LYS A 260 -5.95 4.81 -0.56
C LYS A 260 -6.86 6.02 -0.80
N CYS A 261 -7.92 5.85 -1.58
CA CYS A 261 -8.93 6.87 -1.81
C CYS A 261 -10.31 6.41 -1.31
N ASP A 262 -11.08 7.28 -0.68
CA ASP A 262 -12.48 7.00 -0.31
C ASP A 262 -13.46 7.33 -1.45
N GLN A 263 -14.71 6.91 -1.32
CA GLN A 263 -15.76 7.11 -2.34
C GLN A 263 -16.14 8.58 -2.60
N PHE A 264 -15.71 9.51 -1.75
CA PHE A 264 -15.91 10.96 -1.94
C PHE A 264 -14.69 11.64 -2.57
N GLY A 265 -13.64 10.88 -2.89
CA GLY A 265 -12.42 11.38 -3.50
C GLY A 265 -11.41 11.94 -2.51
N ASN A 266 -11.60 11.76 -1.19
CA ASN A 266 -10.54 12.08 -0.24
C ASN A 266 -9.42 11.04 -0.37
N VAL A 267 -8.18 11.50 -0.24
CA VAL A 267 -6.96 10.70 -0.41
C VAL A 267 -6.30 10.55 0.96
N TYR A 268 -5.97 9.32 1.32
CA TYR A 268 -5.41 8.93 2.61
C TYR A 268 -4.03 8.35 2.35
N SER A 269 -3.03 8.70 3.15
CA SER A 269 -1.71 8.06 3.09
C SER A 269 -1.17 7.79 4.49
N GLY A 270 -0.52 6.64 4.66
CA GLY A 270 0.33 6.36 5.81
C GLY A 270 1.52 7.30 5.79
N CYS A 271 1.84 7.90 6.95
CA CYS A 271 2.87 8.92 7.15
C CYS A 271 3.56 8.71 8.50
N GLY A 272 4.61 9.51 8.78
CA GLY A 272 5.47 9.32 9.95
C GLY A 272 4.80 9.53 11.32
N ASP A 273 3.65 10.20 11.38
CA ASP A 273 2.87 10.43 12.60
C ASP A 273 1.46 9.83 12.57
N GLY A 274 1.11 9.06 11.55
CA GLY A 274 -0.19 8.39 11.41
C GLY A 274 -0.71 8.37 9.99
N ILE A 275 -2.01 8.58 9.80
CA ILE A 275 -2.65 8.68 8.47
C ILE A 275 -3.02 10.13 8.21
N HIS A 276 -2.56 10.68 7.09
CA HIS A 276 -2.95 12.02 6.63
C HIS A 276 -4.09 11.91 5.63
N VAL A 277 -5.05 12.84 5.71
CA VAL A 277 -6.25 12.85 4.85
C VAL A 277 -6.35 14.16 4.10
N TRP A 278 -6.29 14.10 2.77
CA TRP A 278 -6.45 15.24 1.88
C TRP A 278 -7.78 15.16 1.12
N SER A 279 -8.36 16.31 0.80
CA SER A 279 -9.47 16.37 -0.18
C SER A 279 -8.98 16.02 -1.58
N SER A 280 -9.90 15.77 -2.51
CA SER A 280 -9.59 15.59 -3.95
C SER A 280 -8.86 16.78 -4.60
N GLY A 281 -8.84 17.95 -3.95
CA GLY A 281 -8.08 19.12 -4.37
C GLY A 281 -6.68 19.23 -3.75
N GLY A 282 -6.21 18.25 -2.97
CA GLY A 282 -4.90 18.27 -2.31
C GLY A 282 -4.85 19.09 -1.01
N VAL A 283 -5.98 19.62 -0.53
CA VAL A 283 -6.04 20.33 0.76
C VAL A 283 -6.04 19.33 1.90
N LEU A 284 -5.08 19.45 2.82
CA LEU A 284 -4.99 18.63 4.03
C LEU A 284 -6.20 18.90 4.94
N LEU A 285 -7.03 17.88 5.13
CA LEU A 285 -8.23 17.96 5.95
C LEU A 285 -7.92 17.71 7.42
N GLY A 286 -7.11 16.72 7.70
CA GLY A 286 -6.73 16.34 9.06
C GLY A 286 -5.81 15.14 9.07
N LYS A 287 -5.47 14.72 10.29
CA LYS A 287 -4.62 13.55 10.54
C LYS A 287 -5.27 12.64 11.57
N ILE A 288 -5.10 11.35 11.37
CA ILE A 288 -5.38 10.32 12.36
C ILE A 288 -4.02 9.94 12.95
N LEU A 289 -3.68 10.54 14.10
CA LEU A 289 -2.38 10.41 14.72
C LEU A 289 -2.25 9.05 15.41
N ILE A 290 -1.22 8.29 15.03
CA ILE A 290 -0.85 7.00 15.63
C ILE A 290 0.65 7.05 15.97
N PRO A 291 1.05 6.84 17.23
CA PRO A 291 2.45 6.81 17.62
C PRO A 291 3.24 5.76 16.83
N GLY A 292 4.42 6.16 16.32
CA GLY A 292 5.23 5.30 15.45
C GLY A 292 4.84 5.36 13.98
N GLY A 293 3.79 6.11 13.60
CA GLY A 293 3.39 6.30 12.20
C GLY A 293 2.53 5.16 11.67
N VAL A 294 2.23 5.19 10.37
CA VAL A 294 1.53 4.11 9.66
C VAL A 294 2.20 3.91 8.32
N ALA A 295 2.64 2.70 8.00
CA ALA A 295 3.24 2.37 6.71
C ALA A 295 2.14 2.15 5.65
N ASN A 296 1.23 1.21 5.91
CA ASN A 296 0.06 0.98 5.05
C ASN A 296 -1.21 0.75 5.89
N PHE A 297 -2.36 0.73 5.22
CA PHE A 297 -3.65 0.53 5.86
C PHE A 297 -4.68 0.10 4.81
N CYS A 298 -5.80 -0.43 5.29
CA CYS A 298 -6.92 -0.75 4.42
C CYS A 298 -8.26 -0.29 5.00
N PHE A 299 -9.17 0.07 4.12
CA PHE A 299 -10.57 0.21 4.50
C PHE A 299 -11.18 -1.18 4.72
N ALA A 300 -11.99 -1.29 5.77
CA ALA A 300 -12.90 -2.39 6.03
C ALA A 300 -14.35 -1.87 6.03
N ARG A 301 -15.31 -2.76 6.28
CA ARG A 301 -16.74 -2.40 6.30
C ARG A 301 -17.06 -1.33 7.34
N ARG A 302 -18.10 -0.53 7.05
CA ARG A 302 -18.76 0.41 7.97
C ARG A 302 -17.84 1.55 8.45
N GLY A 303 -17.05 2.12 7.54
CA GLY A 303 -16.17 3.24 7.87
C GLY A 303 -14.99 2.86 8.76
N ARG A 304 -14.56 1.60 8.72
CA ARG A 304 -13.38 1.15 9.48
C ARG A 304 -12.12 1.25 8.65
N ILE A 305 -11.02 1.65 9.27
CA ILE A 305 -9.67 1.49 8.74
C ILE A 305 -8.90 0.56 9.67
N LEU A 306 -8.17 -0.39 9.11
CA LEU A 306 -7.14 -1.14 9.82
C LEU A 306 -5.77 -0.57 9.45
N ALA A 307 -5.10 0.03 10.43
CA ALA A 307 -3.81 0.68 10.26
C ALA A 307 -2.68 -0.24 10.75
N LEU A 308 -1.65 -0.37 9.91
CA LEU A 308 -0.49 -1.22 10.12
C LEU A 308 0.67 -0.37 10.66
N ASN A 309 1.12 -0.68 11.88
CA ASN A 309 2.03 0.14 12.68
C ASN A 309 3.14 -0.74 13.28
N GLU A 310 3.89 -1.41 12.40
CA GLU A 310 5.00 -2.31 12.71
C GLU A 310 4.59 -3.48 13.62
N THR A 311 4.70 -3.32 14.93
CA THR A 311 4.37 -4.36 15.93
C THR A 311 2.90 -4.36 16.33
N ARG A 312 2.13 -3.36 15.87
CA ARG A 312 0.74 -3.09 16.27
C ARG A 312 -0.18 -2.99 15.07
N MET A 313 -1.43 -3.42 15.26
CA MET A 313 -2.53 -3.11 14.36
C MET A 313 -3.63 -2.36 15.11
N TRP A 314 -4.07 -1.25 14.52
CA TRP A 314 -5.11 -0.39 15.08
C TRP A 314 -6.37 -0.42 14.22
N GLU A 315 -7.53 -0.47 14.85
CA GLU A 315 -8.82 -0.22 14.18
C GLU A 315 -9.24 1.22 14.45
N ILE A 316 -9.51 1.94 13.37
CA ILE A 316 -10.00 3.31 13.39
C ILE A 316 -11.44 3.29 12.88
N SER A 317 -12.37 3.78 13.70
CA SER A 317 -13.75 3.98 13.28
C SER A 317 -13.95 5.42 12.82
N LEU A 318 -14.37 5.58 11.58
CA LEU A 318 -14.74 6.84 10.94
C LEU A 318 -16.26 6.95 10.80
N ALA A 319 -16.74 7.96 10.06
CA ALA A 319 -18.13 8.03 9.69
C ALA A 319 -18.52 6.79 8.86
N PRO A 320 -19.72 6.21 9.03
CA PRO A 320 -20.12 4.99 8.29
C PRO A 320 -20.09 5.11 6.77
N HIS A 321 -20.17 6.34 6.24
CA HIS A 321 -20.06 6.62 4.82
C HIS A 321 -18.61 6.77 4.31
N SER A 322 -17.61 6.85 5.19
CA SER A 322 -16.19 6.96 4.79
C SER A 322 -15.65 5.59 4.34
N LEU A 323 -16.08 5.15 3.16
CA LEU A 323 -15.76 3.85 2.57
C LEU A 323 -14.66 3.98 1.53
N GLY A 324 -13.72 3.04 1.52
CA GLY A 324 -12.67 2.96 0.50
C GLY A 324 -13.25 2.68 -0.89
N SER A 325 -12.76 3.37 -1.91
CA SER A 325 -13.20 3.23 -3.31
C SER A 325 -13.02 1.83 -3.90
N LEU A 326 -12.07 1.04 -3.38
CA LEU A 326 -11.83 -0.34 -3.79
C LEU A 326 -12.78 -1.34 -3.14
N LEU A 327 -13.48 -0.96 -2.07
CA LEU A 327 -14.53 -1.78 -1.46
C LEU A 327 -15.79 -1.65 -2.32
N LYS A 328 -15.88 -2.43 -3.40
CA LYS A 328 -17.15 -2.66 -4.10
C LYS A 328 -18.05 -3.51 -3.20
N LEU A 329 -18.70 -2.87 -2.23
CA LEU A 329 -19.72 -3.50 -1.37
C LEU A 329 -21.05 -3.63 -2.10
#